data_AF-A0A8T3NRV0-F1
#
_entry.id   AF-A0A8T3NRV0-F1
#
_cell.length_a   1.000
_cell.length_b   1.000
_cell.length_c   1.000
_cell.angle_alpha   90.00
_cell.angle_beta   90.00
_cell.angle_gamma   90.00
#
_symmetry.space_group_name_H-M   'P 1'
#
loop_
_entity.id
_entity.type
_entity.pdbx_description
1 polymer ?
#
loop_
_entity_poly.entity_id
_entity_poly.type
_entity_poly.pdbx_seq_one_letter_code
_entity_poly.pdbx_strand_id
1 'polypeptide(L)'
;MTTREALYRLIDELPEGELDTAERLLERLRQRDGRRVPRALLDAPEDDEPETEAERVAVSEAYEDLARGDVIPHEELRRERGW
;
A
#
# COMPACT_ATOMS: atom_id res chain seq x y z
N MET A 1 -20.28 -14.05 17.50
CA MET A 1 -19.69 -14.23 16.15
C MET A 1 -20.83 -14.33 15.16
N THR A 2 -20.72 -13.71 14.00
CA THR A 2 -21.68 -13.87 12.89
C THR A 2 -21.24 -15.01 11.96
N THR A 3 -22.16 -15.66 11.25
CA THR A 3 -21.83 -16.69 10.24
C THR A 3 -21.83 -16.11 8.82
N ARG A 4 -21.27 -16.84 7.85
CA ARG A 4 -21.33 -16.43 6.43
C ARG A 4 -22.78 -16.38 5.93
N GLU A 5 -23.61 -17.35 6.32
CA GLU A 5 -25.03 -17.40 5.95
C GLU A 5 -25.83 -16.22 6.52
N ALA A 6 -25.44 -15.71 7.69
CA ALA A 6 -26.05 -14.50 8.25
C ALA A 6 -25.62 -13.24 7.49
N LEU A 7 -24.36 -13.16 7.04
CA LEU A 7 -23.86 -12.05 6.24
C LEU A 7 -24.47 -12.03 4.83
N TYR A 8 -24.61 -13.19 4.17
CA TYR A 8 -25.24 -13.26 2.85
C TYR A 8 -26.70 -12.79 2.89
N ARG A 9 -27.48 -13.25 3.88
CA ARG A 9 -28.86 -12.77 4.08
C ARG A 9 -28.94 -11.26 4.30
N LEU A 10 -28.01 -10.69 5.08
CA LEU A 10 -27.95 -9.24 5.26
C LEU A 10 -27.72 -8.51 3.94
N ILE A 11 -26.85 -9.04 3.07
CA ILE A 11 -26.58 -8.48 1.74
C ILE A 11 -27.83 -8.59 0.86
N ASP A 12 -28.54 -9.72 0.88
CA ASP A 12 -29.76 -9.95 0.11
C ASP A 12 -30.92 -9.02 0.53
N GLU A 13 -30.94 -8.58 1.80
CA GLU A 13 -31.95 -7.68 2.37
C GLU A 13 -31.65 -6.19 2.16
N LEU A 14 -30.47 -5.83 1.64
CA LEU A 14 -30.11 -4.42 1.41
C LEU A 14 -30.93 -3.81 0.27
N PRO A 15 -31.33 -2.53 0.39
CA PRO A 15 -31.86 -1.79 -0.75
C PRO A 15 -30.85 -1.73 -1.90
N GLU A 16 -31.29 -1.84 -3.15
CA GLU A 16 -30.40 -1.83 -4.32
C GLU A 16 -29.46 -0.61 -4.35
N GLY A 17 -29.93 0.56 -3.91
CA GLY A 17 -29.14 1.79 -3.83
C GLY A 17 -27.98 1.75 -2.83
N GLU A 18 -27.97 0.78 -1.91
CA GLU A 18 -26.92 0.62 -0.90
C GLU A 18 -25.88 -0.45 -1.26
N LEU A 19 -26.09 -1.22 -2.34
CA LEU A 19 -25.17 -2.29 -2.75
C LEU A 19 -23.75 -1.77 -3.00
N ASP A 20 -23.64 -0.61 -3.64
CA ASP A 20 -22.38 0.07 -3.95
C ASP A 20 -21.63 0.49 -2.66
N THR A 21 -22.37 0.89 -1.62
CA THR A 21 -21.82 1.21 -0.29
C THR A 21 -21.35 -0.06 0.43
N ALA A 22 -22.16 -1.12 0.39
CA ALA A 22 -21.82 -2.40 1.01
C ALA A 22 -20.59 -3.05 0.37
N GLU A 23 -20.47 -2.99 -0.97
CA GLU A 23 -19.29 -3.46 -1.70
C GLU A 23 -18.02 -2.75 -1.21
N ARG A 24 -18.03 -1.40 -1.20
CA ARG A 24 -16.88 -0.61 -0.72
C ARG A 24 -16.47 -0.95 0.72
N LEU A 25 -17.44 -1.20 1.60
CA LEU A 25 -17.17 -1.63 2.98
C LEU A 25 -16.54 -3.02 3.06
N LEU A 26 -17.10 -4.00 2.35
CA LEU A 26 -16.57 -5.37 2.31
C LEU A 26 -15.17 -5.41 1.68
N GLU A 27 -14.91 -4.62 0.64
CA GLU A 27 -13.58 -4.49 0.05
C GLU A 27 -12.57 -3.88 1.02
N ARG A 28 -12.95 -2.87 1.80
CA ARG A 28 -12.08 -2.30 2.84
C ARG A 28 -11.75 -3.35 3.92
N LEU A 29 -12.73 -4.16 4.31
CA LEU A 29 -12.49 -5.28 5.24
C LEU A 29 -11.55 -6.33 4.62
N ARG A 30 -11.67 -6.60 3.32
CA ARG A 30 -10.76 -7.48 2.58
C ARG A 30 -9.32 -6.95 2.54
N GLN A 31 -9.13 -5.64 2.45
CA GLN A 31 -7.80 -5.00 2.44
C GLN A 31 -7.13 -4.98 3.82
N ARG A 32 -7.90 -4.99 4.92
CA ARG A 32 -7.38 -5.02 6.29
C ARG A 32 -6.63 -6.30 6.67
N ASP A 33 -6.75 -7.37 5.89
CA ASP A 33 -6.02 -8.63 6.12
C ASP A 33 -4.49 -8.46 5.91
N GLY A 34 -4.00 -7.30 5.46
CA GLY A 34 -2.57 -6.95 5.38
C GLY A 34 -1.75 -7.77 4.38
N ARG A 35 -2.28 -8.91 3.94
CA ARG A 35 -1.72 -9.87 2.98
C ARG A 35 -2.11 -9.55 1.54
N ARG A 36 -2.92 -8.52 1.31
CA ARG A 36 -3.42 -8.16 -0.02
C ARG A 36 -3.08 -6.72 -0.34
N VAL A 37 -2.43 -6.55 -1.50
CA VAL A 37 -2.17 -5.26 -2.12
C VAL A 37 -3.51 -4.53 -2.33
N PRO A 38 -3.67 -3.28 -1.87
CA PRO A 38 -4.83 -2.45 -2.14
C PRO A 38 -5.18 -2.42 -3.63
N ARG A 39 -6.47 -2.43 -3.96
CA ARG A 39 -6.92 -2.43 -5.36
C ARG A 39 -6.36 -1.24 -6.15
N ALA A 40 -6.28 -0.08 -5.51
CA ALA A 40 -5.69 1.12 -6.08
C ALA A 40 -4.22 0.95 -6.54
N LEU A 41 -3.45 0.07 -5.88
CA LEU A 41 -2.08 -0.24 -6.29
C LEU A 41 -2.03 -1.31 -7.39
N LEU A 42 -3.04 -2.17 -7.50
CA LEU A 42 -3.13 -3.16 -8.59
C LEU A 42 -3.49 -2.51 -9.93
N ASP A 43 -4.28 -1.44 -9.87
CA ASP A 43 -4.71 -0.67 -11.05
C ASP A 43 -3.83 0.58 -11.27
N ALA A 44 -2.80 0.79 -10.44
CA ALA A 44 -1.88 1.91 -10.61
C ALA A 44 -1.05 1.72 -11.89
N PRO A 45 -0.84 2.77 -12.69
CA PRO A 45 0.11 2.72 -13.79
C PRO A 45 1.53 2.46 -13.25
N GLU A 46 2.39 1.90 -14.10
CA GLU A 46 3.82 1.84 -13.82
C GLU A 46 4.39 3.26 -13.71
N ASP A 47 5.36 3.44 -12.81
CA ASP A 47 6.04 4.72 -12.65
C ASP A 47 7.14 4.85 -13.71
N ASP A 48 6.76 5.44 -14.85
CA ASP A 48 7.62 5.70 -16.00
C ASP A 48 8.00 7.20 -16.11
N GLU A 49 7.87 7.95 -15.03
CA GLU A 49 8.22 9.38 -15.03
C GLU A 49 9.74 9.55 -15.21
N PRO A 50 10.19 10.44 -16.11
CA PRO A 50 11.62 10.68 -16.25
C PRO A 50 12.16 11.37 -14.99
N GLU A 51 13.30 10.90 -14.50
CA GLU A 51 13.95 11.52 -13.35
C GLU A 51 14.16 13.02 -13.57
N THR A 52 13.88 13.80 -12.54
CA THR A 52 14.29 15.20 -12.46
C THR A 52 15.81 15.30 -12.31
N GLU A 53 16.37 16.48 -12.59
CA GLU A 53 17.82 16.70 -12.38
C GLU A 53 18.20 16.56 -10.90
N ALA A 54 17.35 17.01 -9.99
CA ALA A 54 17.60 16.90 -8.56
C ALA A 54 17.66 15.43 -8.11
N GLU A 55 16.77 14.59 -8.63
CA GLU A 55 16.78 13.15 -8.36
C GLU A 55 18.02 12.47 -8.94
N ARG A 56 18.39 12.77 -10.19
CA ARG A 56 19.63 12.27 -10.80
C ARG A 56 20.86 12.56 -9.95
N VAL A 57 20.98 13.81 -9.49
CA VAL A 57 22.10 14.24 -8.63
C VAL A 57 22.07 13.48 -7.31
N ALA A 58 20.92 13.40 -6.64
CA ALA A 58 20.79 12.69 -5.36
C ALA A 58 21.12 11.18 -5.49
N VAL A 59 20.69 10.54 -6.59
CA VAL A 59 21.03 9.14 -6.88
C VAL A 59 22.54 8.97 -7.09
N SER A 60 23.16 9.88 -7.86
CA SER A 60 24.62 9.87 -8.06
C SER A 60 25.37 10.01 -6.74
N GLU A 61 24.96 10.97 -5.90
CA GLU A 61 25.54 11.18 -4.55
C GLU A 61 25.43 9.91 -3.70
N ALA A 62 24.26 9.26 -3.68
CA ALA A 62 24.05 8.03 -2.92
C ALA A 62 24.95 6.87 -3.39
N TYR A 63 25.20 6.74 -4.70
CA TYR A 63 26.14 5.73 -5.22
C TYR A 63 27.60 6.04 -4.85
N GLU A 64 27.98 7.31 -4.81
CA GLU A 64 29.31 7.70 -4.34
C GLU A 64 29.51 7.42 -2.85
N ASP A 65 28.50 7.72 -2.01
CA ASP A 65 28.50 7.39 -0.58
C ASP A 65 28.65 5.87 -0.38
N LEU A 66 27.88 5.08 -1.15
CA LEU A 66 28.00 3.62 -1.13
C LEU A 66 29.41 3.15 -1.50
N ALA A 67 30.04 3.77 -2.51
CA ALA A 67 31.41 3.42 -2.93
C ALA A 67 32.47 3.79 -1.89
N ARG A 68 32.26 4.88 -1.13
CA ARG A 68 33.11 5.31 -0.01
C ARG A 68 32.88 4.49 1.26
N GLY A 69 31.77 3.77 1.35
CA GLY A 69 31.34 3.07 2.55
C GLY A 69 30.67 4.00 3.58
N ASP A 70 30.27 5.21 3.15
CA ASP A 70 29.57 6.22 3.95
C ASP A 70 28.08 5.86 4.05
N VAL A 71 27.77 4.65 4.55
CA VAL A 71 26.42 4.11 4.65
C VAL A 71 26.14 3.60 6.05
N ILE A 72 24.87 3.64 6.46
CA ILE A 72 24.42 3.03 7.72
C ILE A 72 23.64 1.74 7.44
N PRO A 73 23.80 0.69 8.26
CA PRO A 73 22.98 -0.51 8.14
C PRO A 73 21.49 -0.19 8.30
N HIS A 74 20.64 -0.87 7.53
CA HIS A 74 19.20 -0.65 7.56
C HIS A 74 18.59 -0.79 8.98
N GLU A 75 19.05 -1.77 9.75
CA GLU A 75 18.60 -1.99 11.14
C GLU A 75 18.99 -0.86 12.10
N GLU A 76 20.09 -0.16 11.82
CA GLU A 76 20.53 1.00 12.60
C GLU A 76 19.65 2.22 12.27
N LEU A 77 19.45 2.51 10.98
CA LEU A 77 18.56 3.58 10.53
C LEU A 77 17.15 3.44 11.13
N ARG A 78 16.59 2.22 11.12
CA ARG A 78 15.26 1.95 11.68
C ARG A 78 15.18 2.26 13.17
N ARG A 79 16.21 1.87 13.93
CA ARG A 79 16.30 2.14 15.37
C ARG A 79 16.35 3.63 15.66
N GLU A 80 17.13 4.39 14.88
CA GLU A 80 17.26 5.84 15.03
C GLU A 80 15.97 6.60 14.66
N ARG A 81 15.27 6.15 13.61
CA ARG A 81 14.06 6.82 13.08
C ARG A 81 12.76 6.33 13.68
N GLY A 82 12.78 5.28 14.50
CA GLY A 82 11.59 4.74 15.17
C GLY A 82 10.62 4.03 14.23
N TRP A 83 11.13 3.36 13.20
CA TRP A 83 10.37 2.59 12.20
C TRP A 83 10.35 1.08 12.48
#